data_AF-A0AAW1JPE8-F1
#
_entry.id   AF-A0AAW1JPE8-F1
#
_cell.length_a   1.000
_cell.length_b   1.000
_cell.length_c   1.000
_cell.angle_alpha   90.00
_cell.angle_beta   90.00
_cell.angle_gamma   90.00
#
_symmetry.space_group_name_H-M   'P 1'
#
loop_
_entity.id
_entity.type
_entity.pdbx_description
1 polymer ?
#
loop_
_entity_poly.entity_id
_entity_poly.type
_entity_poly.pdbx_seq_one_letter_code
_entity_poly.pdbx_strand_id
1 'polypeptide(L)'
;MIFGKNDQSKYSELEKKKKLRKFKESAWKCVYYLSAEILAVSVTYNEPWFTNTRNFWVGPGDQTWPDLKMKMKLKGLYMYVAGFYTYSIFALIFWETRRSDFGVSMGHHIATAILIILSYIARFSRAGSVILALHDASDVFLEVGKMSKYSGAEAMASFSFILFVISWVVLRLTYYPFWILWSTSYEVVMTLDKDKHPVEGPIYYYLFNTLLYCLLVLHIYWWVLMYRMLVKQVQARGQLSDDVRSDSEGEDEHED
;
A
#
# COMPACT_ATOMS: atom_id res chain seq x y z
N MET A 1 39.20 -31.65 -6.18
CA MET A 1 38.90 -30.23 -6.49
C MET A 1 37.82 -30.01 -7.55
N ILE A 2 37.27 -31.05 -8.21
CA ILE A 2 36.25 -30.89 -9.28
C ILE A 2 34.82 -30.77 -8.71
N PHE A 3 34.52 -31.47 -7.60
CA PHE A 3 33.20 -31.41 -6.95
C PHE A 3 32.84 -29.99 -6.44
N GLY A 4 33.76 -29.28 -5.80
CA GLY A 4 33.49 -27.92 -5.29
C GLY A 4 33.22 -26.87 -6.37
N LYS A 5 33.73 -27.03 -7.59
CA LYS A 5 33.45 -26.11 -8.71
C LYS A 5 32.05 -26.30 -9.28
N ASN A 6 31.57 -27.55 -9.36
CA ASN A 6 30.22 -27.84 -9.84
C ASN A 6 29.17 -27.37 -8.84
N ASP A 7 29.41 -27.58 -7.54
CA ASP A 7 28.51 -27.05 -6.50
C ASP A 7 28.48 -25.52 -6.55
N GLN A 8 29.63 -24.85 -6.60
CA GLN A 8 29.68 -23.38 -6.67
C GLN A 8 29.01 -22.80 -7.93
N SER A 9 29.12 -23.49 -9.07
CA SER A 9 28.39 -23.13 -10.30
C SER A 9 26.88 -23.31 -10.14
N LYS A 10 26.44 -24.41 -9.53
CA LYS A 10 25.02 -24.70 -9.28
C LYS A 10 24.41 -23.70 -8.29
N TYR A 11 25.12 -23.36 -7.21
CA TYR A 11 24.74 -22.29 -6.28
C TYR A 11 24.62 -20.93 -6.98
N SER A 12 25.58 -20.57 -7.84
CA SER A 12 25.54 -19.32 -8.61
C SER A 12 24.34 -19.26 -9.58
N GLU A 13 23.99 -20.38 -10.22
CA GLU A 13 22.79 -20.46 -11.06
C GLU A 13 21.48 -20.35 -10.26
N LEU A 14 21.41 -21.00 -9.09
CA LEU A 14 20.25 -20.92 -8.20
C LEU A 14 20.03 -19.48 -7.71
N GLU A 15 21.09 -18.81 -7.28
CA GLU A 15 21.07 -17.39 -6.88
C GLU A 15 20.57 -16.47 -8.00
N LYS A 16 21.07 -16.68 -9.24
CA LYS A 16 20.60 -15.93 -10.41
C LYS A 16 19.11 -16.16 -10.68
N LYS A 17 18.63 -17.40 -10.60
CA LYS A 17 17.21 -17.74 -10.78
C LYS A 17 16.34 -17.10 -9.68
N LYS A 18 16.78 -17.12 -8.43
CA LYS A 18 16.11 -16.48 -7.29
C LYS A 18 15.99 -14.97 -7.49
N LYS A 19 17.09 -14.29 -7.87
CA LYS A 19 17.09 -12.85 -8.18
C LYS A 19 16.17 -12.51 -9.35
N LEU A 20 16.18 -13.31 -10.42
CA LEU A 20 15.29 -13.11 -11.57
C LEU A 20 13.81 -13.26 -11.18
N ARG A 21 13.46 -14.23 -10.33
CA ARG A 21 12.10 -14.40 -9.82
C ARG A 21 11.65 -13.17 -9.02
N LYS A 22 12.46 -12.75 -8.04
CA LYS A 22 12.18 -11.55 -7.23
C LYS A 22 12.06 -10.28 -8.09
N PHE A 23 12.89 -10.15 -9.13
CA PHE A 23 12.79 -9.05 -10.09
C PHE A 23 11.46 -9.06 -10.85
N LYS A 24 11.04 -10.23 -11.36
CA LYS A 24 9.77 -10.37 -12.09
C LYS A 24 8.56 -10.03 -11.22
N GLU A 25 8.57 -10.49 -9.96
CA GLU A 25 7.54 -10.16 -8.98
C GLU A 25 7.47 -8.65 -8.73
N SER A 26 8.62 -8.01 -8.50
CA SER A 26 8.69 -6.55 -8.31
C SER A 26 8.29 -5.77 -9.56
N ALA A 27 8.65 -6.25 -10.76
CA ALA A 27 8.25 -5.62 -12.01
C ALA A 27 6.73 -5.65 -12.22
N TRP A 28 6.09 -6.79 -11.95
CA TRP A 28 4.62 -6.91 -12.00
C TRP A 28 3.94 -5.94 -11.03
N LYS A 29 4.41 -5.90 -9.77
CA LYS A 29 3.89 -4.97 -8.76
C LYS A 29 4.11 -3.51 -9.15
N CYS A 30 5.28 -3.17 -9.70
CA CYS A 30 5.59 -1.82 -10.18
C CYS A 30 4.62 -1.37 -11.28
N VAL A 31 4.36 -2.23 -12.28
CA VAL A 31 3.42 -1.92 -13.38
C VAL A 31 2.02 -1.71 -12.82
N TYR A 32 1.59 -2.56 -11.88
CA TYR A 32 0.31 -2.38 -11.21
C TYR A 32 0.26 -1.05 -10.47
N TYR A 33 1.15 -0.78 -9.50
CA TYR A 33 1.09 0.43 -8.68
C TYR A 33 1.17 1.71 -9.52
N LEU A 34 2.01 1.72 -10.57
CA LEU A 34 2.09 2.86 -11.47
C LEU A 34 0.78 3.09 -12.23
N SER A 35 0.17 2.03 -12.76
CA SER A 35 -1.10 2.16 -13.48
C SER A 35 -2.28 2.47 -12.55
N ALA A 36 -2.28 1.91 -11.34
CA ALA A 36 -3.23 2.23 -10.27
C ALA A 36 -3.14 3.72 -9.88
N GLU A 37 -1.93 4.23 -9.69
CA GLU A 37 -1.68 5.63 -9.32
C GLU A 37 -2.15 6.59 -10.43
N ILE A 38 -1.79 6.31 -11.69
CA ILE A 38 -2.25 7.10 -12.84
C ILE A 38 -3.78 7.09 -12.92
N LEU A 39 -4.41 5.93 -12.69
CA LEU A 39 -5.86 5.81 -12.70
C LEU A 39 -6.50 6.58 -11.53
N ALA A 40 -5.96 6.46 -10.31
CA ALA A 40 -6.48 7.13 -9.13
C ALA A 40 -6.39 8.66 -9.27
N VAL A 41 -5.23 9.18 -9.70
CA VAL A 41 -5.04 10.61 -9.95
C VAL A 41 -5.93 11.09 -11.10
N SER A 42 -6.00 10.39 -12.24
CA SER A 42 -6.84 10.82 -13.37
C SER A 42 -8.34 10.87 -13.02
N VAL A 43 -8.82 9.95 -12.17
CA VAL A 43 -10.21 9.91 -11.71
C VAL A 43 -10.50 11.01 -10.69
N THR A 44 -9.53 11.40 -9.86
CA THR A 44 -9.74 12.31 -8.71
C THR A 44 -9.30 13.75 -8.95
N TYR A 45 -8.28 14.01 -9.77
CA TYR A 45 -7.62 15.32 -9.90
C TYR A 45 -8.59 16.48 -10.21
N ASN A 46 -9.54 16.27 -11.12
CA ASN A 46 -10.53 17.28 -11.51
C ASN A 46 -11.77 17.33 -10.60
N GLU A 47 -11.76 16.63 -9.46
CA GLU A 47 -12.90 16.56 -8.56
C GLU A 47 -12.72 17.49 -7.35
N PRO A 48 -13.80 18.12 -6.85
CA PRO A 48 -13.70 19.14 -5.80
C PRO A 48 -13.23 18.58 -4.45
N TRP A 49 -13.26 17.26 -4.27
CA TRP A 49 -12.77 16.60 -3.08
C TRP A 49 -11.28 16.28 -3.09
N PHE A 50 -10.59 16.49 -4.22
CA PHE A 50 -9.14 16.33 -4.29
C PHE A 50 -8.41 17.41 -3.47
N THR A 51 -8.97 18.62 -3.41
CA THR A 51 -8.38 19.76 -2.70
C THR A 51 -9.05 20.07 -1.36
N ASN A 52 -10.34 19.72 -1.21
CA ASN A 52 -11.10 20.02 0.00
C ASN A 52 -11.82 18.77 0.50
N THR A 53 -11.38 18.26 1.64
CA THR A 53 -11.86 17.03 2.26
C THR A 53 -13.33 17.09 2.68
N ARG A 54 -13.88 18.27 2.95
CA ARG A 54 -15.32 18.42 3.24
C ARG A 54 -16.21 17.94 2.09
N ASN A 55 -15.71 18.03 0.85
CA ASN A 55 -16.41 17.55 -0.34
C ASN A 55 -16.40 16.02 -0.49
N PHE A 56 -15.74 15.28 0.43
CA PHE A 56 -15.99 13.85 0.58
C PHE A 56 -17.43 13.59 1.01
N TRP A 57 -17.98 14.47 1.85
CA TRP A 57 -19.26 14.30 2.54
C TRP A 57 -20.40 15.11 1.93
N VAL A 58 -20.06 16.21 1.25
CA VAL A 58 -21.03 17.12 0.64
C VAL A 58 -20.91 17.08 -0.89
N GLY A 59 -22.05 16.95 -1.56
CA GLY A 59 -22.17 16.97 -3.02
C GLY A 59 -22.94 18.18 -3.54
N PRO A 60 -23.10 18.31 -4.87
CA PRO A 60 -23.92 19.35 -5.47
C PRO A 60 -25.40 19.24 -5.05
N GLY A 61 -26.04 20.37 -4.76
CA GLY A 61 -27.41 20.43 -4.25
C GLY A 61 -27.50 19.96 -2.79
N ASP A 62 -28.59 19.28 -2.43
CA ASP A 62 -28.83 18.78 -1.07
C ASP A 62 -28.23 17.38 -0.82
N GLN A 63 -27.26 16.95 -1.63
CA GLN A 63 -26.65 15.63 -1.47
C GLN A 63 -25.61 15.65 -0.35
N THR A 64 -25.90 14.95 0.74
CA THR A 64 -24.98 14.67 1.82
C THR A 64 -24.78 13.16 1.96
N TRP A 65 -23.64 12.75 2.52
CA TRP A 65 -23.46 11.36 2.92
C TRP A 65 -24.54 10.97 3.95
N PRO A 66 -25.17 9.78 3.84
CA PRO A 66 -24.84 8.62 3.00
C PRO A 66 -25.48 8.59 1.60
N ASP A 67 -26.27 9.59 1.20
CA ASP A 67 -27.06 9.59 -0.04
C ASP A 67 -26.25 9.99 -1.31
N LEU A 68 -24.93 10.08 -1.20
CA LEU A 68 -24.06 10.51 -2.31
C LEU A 68 -24.05 9.50 -3.46
N LYS A 69 -24.30 10.01 -4.68
CA LYS A 69 -24.18 9.21 -5.90
C LYS A 69 -22.71 9.01 -6.28
N MET A 70 -22.33 7.75 -6.51
CA MET A 70 -21.00 7.38 -6.97
C MET A 70 -20.90 7.49 -8.50
N LYS A 71 -19.94 8.30 -8.97
CA LYS A 71 -19.64 8.46 -10.40
C LYS A 71 -19.09 7.17 -11.00
N MET A 72 -19.37 6.89 -12.27
CA MET A 72 -18.93 5.67 -12.95
C MET A 72 -17.41 5.48 -12.95
N LYS A 73 -16.65 6.58 -13.09
CA LYS A 73 -15.18 6.53 -13.03
C LYS A 73 -14.63 6.05 -11.68
N LEU A 74 -15.30 6.40 -10.56
CA LEU A 74 -14.95 5.88 -9.23
C LEU A 74 -15.27 4.40 -9.11
N LYS A 75 -16.38 3.94 -9.72
CA LYS A 75 -16.68 2.49 -9.77
C LYS A 75 -15.58 1.72 -10.49
N GLY A 76 -15.11 2.24 -11.63
CA GLY A 76 -14.01 1.66 -12.40
C GLY A 76 -12.73 1.54 -11.57
N LEU A 77 -12.34 2.61 -10.88
CA LEU A 77 -11.20 2.60 -9.95
C LEU A 77 -11.36 1.53 -8.85
N TYR A 78 -12.54 1.46 -8.23
CA TYR A 78 -12.81 0.46 -7.19
C TYR A 78 -12.76 -0.98 -7.69
N MET A 79 -13.29 -1.25 -8.89
CA MET A 79 -13.23 -2.58 -9.49
C MET A 79 -11.78 -2.98 -9.80
N TYR A 80 -11.00 -2.04 -10.32
CA TYR A 80 -9.58 -2.24 -10.62
C TYR A 80 -8.79 -2.61 -9.36
N VAL A 81 -8.93 -1.80 -8.30
CA VAL A 81 -8.21 -2.02 -7.03
C VAL A 81 -8.73 -3.26 -6.29
N ALA A 82 -10.04 -3.51 -6.26
CA ALA A 82 -10.60 -4.71 -5.64
C ALA A 82 -10.07 -5.99 -6.31
N GLY A 83 -9.93 -5.99 -7.64
CA GLY A 83 -9.34 -7.09 -8.39
C GLY A 83 -7.89 -7.36 -7.97
N PHE A 84 -7.08 -6.31 -7.83
CA PHE A 84 -5.71 -6.46 -7.36
C PHE A 84 -5.61 -6.92 -5.91
N TYR A 85 -6.36 -6.35 -4.98
CA TYR A 85 -6.29 -6.78 -3.58
C TYR A 85 -6.74 -8.23 -3.41
N THR A 86 -7.72 -8.67 -4.20
CA THR A 86 -8.11 -10.09 -4.27
C THR A 86 -6.93 -10.93 -4.78
N TYR A 87 -6.36 -10.56 -5.93
CA TYR A 87 -5.17 -11.22 -6.48
C TYR A 87 -4.02 -11.28 -5.48
N SER A 88 -3.73 -10.18 -4.78
CA SER A 88 -2.61 -10.06 -3.84
C SER A 88 -2.80 -10.93 -2.61
N ILE A 89 -4.03 -11.13 -2.12
CA ILE A 89 -4.31 -12.10 -1.05
C ILE A 89 -3.98 -13.53 -1.52
N PHE A 90 -4.44 -13.91 -2.73
CA PHE A 90 -4.10 -15.22 -3.30
C PHE A 90 -2.60 -15.36 -3.55
N ALA A 91 -1.96 -14.31 -4.07
CA ALA A 91 -0.53 -14.27 -4.30
C ALA A 91 0.24 -14.48 -2.99
N LEU A 92 -0.13 -13.79 -1.92
CA LEU A 92 0.51 -13.95 -0.61
C LEU A 92 0.37 -15.37 -0.06
N ILE A 93 -0.79 -16.02 -0.23
CA ILE A 93 -1.02 -17.38 0.30
C ILE A 93 -0.25 -18.43 -0.51
N PHE A 94 -0.22 -18.32 -1.84
CA PHE A 94 0.20 -19.42 -2.71
C PHE A 94 1.51 -19.19 -3.48
N TRP A 95 1.90 -17.94 -3.74
CA TRP A 95 2.97 -17.62 -4.69
C TRP A 95 4.11 -16.77 -4.10
N GLU A 96 3.80 -15.79 -3.27
CA GLU A 96 4.80 -14.88 -2.73
C GLU A 96 5.62 -15.56 -1.62
N THR A 97 6.92 -15.28 -1.62
CA THR A 97 7.82 -15.82 -0.60
C THR A 97 7.43 -15.27 0.78
N ARG A 98 7.24 -16.17 1.74
CA ARG A 98 6.87 -15.83 3.12
C ARG A 98 8.03 -15.11 3.81
N ARG A 99 7.78 -13.88 4.26
CA ARG A 99 8.74 -13.06 5.02
C ARG A 99 8.34 -13.00 6.49
N SER A 100 9.23 -12.54 7.35
CA SER A 100 8.98 -12.36 8.79
C SER A 100 7.78 -11.45 9.10
N ASP A 101 7.43 -10.51 8.22
CA ASP A 101 6.25 -9.64 8.34
C ASP A 101 4.98 -10.18 7.63
N PHE A 102 4.97 -11.46 7.23
CA PHE A 102 3.86 -12.07 6.48
C PHE A 102 2.50 -11.86 7.16
N GLY A 103 2.38 -12.13 8.46
CA GLY A 103 1.11 -12.00 9.18
C GLY A 103 0.59 -10.55 9.20
N VAL A 104 1.50 -9.59 9.35
CA VAL A 104 1.18 -8.15 9.33
C VAL A 104 0.74 -7.72 7.93
N SER A 105 1.46 -8.18 6.89
CA SER A 105 1.11 -7.93 5.49
C SER A 105 -0.24 -8.55 5.12
N MET A 106 -0.51 -9.79 5.50
CA MET A 106 -1.80 -10.45 5.27
C MET A 106 -2.95 -9.71 5.97
N GLY A 107 -2.75 -9.34 7.24
CA GLY A 107 -3.73 -8.56 8.00
C GLY A 107 -4.05 -7.22 7.33
N HIS A 108 -3.03 -6.54 6.79
CA HIS A 108 -3.23 -5.34 5.98
C HIS A 108 -4.08 -5.58 4.73
N HIS A 109 -3.76 -6.60 3.94
CA HIS A 109 -4.49 -6.88 2.69
C HIS A 109 -5.96 -7.21 2.97
N ILE A 110 -6.24 -7.98 4.03
CA ILE A 110 -7.61 -8.26 4.48
C ILE A 110 -8.30 -6.98 4.94
N ALA A 111 -7.66 -6.17 5.79
CA ALA A 111 -8.23 -4.90 6.27
C ALA A 111 -8.54 -3.94 5.10
N THR A 112 -7.65 -3.82 4.13
CA THR A 112 -7.84 -2.97 2.95
C THR A 112 -8.93 -3.52 2.02
N ALA A 113 -9.02 -4.84 1.82
CA ALA A 113 -10.11 -5.44 1.06
C ALA A 113 -11.49 -5.15 1.71
N ILE A 114 -11.58 -5.28 3.03
CA ILE A 114 -12.78 -4.92 3.79
C ILE A 114 -13.07 -3.42 3.65
N LEU A 115 -12.06 -2.55 3.77
CA LEU A 115 -12.21 -1.10 3.58
C LEU A 115 -12.73 -0.74 2.18
N ILE A 116 -12.24 -1.40 1.12
CA ILE A 116 -12.71 -1.17 -0.26
C ILE A 116 -14.19 -1.54 -0.38
N ILE A 117 -14.59 -2.72 0.12
CA ILE A 117 -15.98 -3.20 0.07
C ILE A 117 -16.90 -2.28 0.88
N LEU A 118 -16.54 -2.00 2.14
CA LEU A 118 -17.31 -1.11 3.01
C LEU A 118 -17.40 0.29 2.42
N SER A 119 -16.31 0.81 1.86
CA SER A 119 -16.31 2.14 1.25
C SER A 119 -17.22 2.21 0.02
N TYR A 120 -17.31 1.13 -0.75
CA TYR A 120 -18.22 1.04 -1.89
C TYR A 120 -19.69 1.01 -1.46
N ILE A 121 -20.04 0.19 -0.46
CA ILE A 121 -21.41 0.02 0.04
C ILE A 121 -21.87 1.27 0.78
N ALA A 122 -21.07 1.76 1.73
CA ALA A 122 -21.37 2.91 2.56
C ALA A 122 -21.01 4.25 1.90
N ARG A 123 -20.84 4.31 0.58
CA ARG A 123 -20.63 5.55 -0.20
C ARG A 123 -19.44 6.43 0.20
N PHE A 124 -18.43 5.87 0.87
CA PHE A 124 -17.15 6.53 1.18
C PHE A 124 -16.20 6.63 -0.04
N SER A 125 -16.69 6.36 -1.26
CA SER A 125 -15.90 6.26 -2.49
C SER A 125 -15.01 7.48 -2.79
N ARG A 126 -15.44 8.69 -2.41
CA ARG A 126 -14.66 9.92 -2.61
C ARG A 126 -13.42 9.94 -1.72
N ALA A 127 -13.59 9.74 -0.41
CA ALA A 127 -12.46 9.64 0.54
C ALA A 127 -11.56 8.46 0.18
N GLY A 128 -12.15 7.30 -0.13
CA GLY A 128 -11.39 6.11 -0.50
C GLY A 128 -10.57 6.29 -1.78
N SER A 129 -11.04 7.04 -2.77
CA SER A 129 -10.24 7.33 -3.97
C SER A 129 -8.95 8.10 -3.69
N VAL A 130 -8.98 9.03 -2.71
CA VAL A 130 -7.78 9.77 -2.27
C VAL A 130 -6.89 8.88 -1.40
N ILE A 131 -7.49 8.06 -0.52
CA ILE A 131 -6.75 7.05 0.26
C ILE A 131 -5.94 6.16 -0.67
N LEU A 132 -6.54 5.61 -1.72
CA LEU A 132 -5.85 4.73 -2.67
C LEU A 132 -4.64 5.41 -3.32
N ALA A 133 -4.80 6.64 -3.83
CA ALA A 133 -3.69 7.41 -4.41
C ALA A 133 -2.55 7.68 -3.40
N LEU A 134 -2.88 8.04 -2.15
CA LEU A 134 -1.85 8.28 -1.13
C LEU A 134 -1.02 7.03 -0.81
N HIS A 135 -1.60 5.83 -0.93
CA HIS A 135 -0.90 4.59 -0.60
C HIS A 135 -0.07 4.08 -1.78
N ASP A 136 -0.67 3.97 -2.96
CA ASP A 136 -0.04 3.33 -4.12
C ASP A 136 1.18 4.13 -4.65
N ALA A 137 1.16 5.47 -4.54
CA ALA A 137 2.25 6.33 -4.99
C ALA A 137 3.63 5.97 -4.41
N SER A 138 3.71 5.70 -3.10
CA SER A 138 5.00 5.35 -2.46
C SER A 138 5.50 3.97 -2.88
N ASP A 139 4.58 3.03 -3.17
CA ASP A 139 4.96 1.65 -3.51
C ASP A 139 5.57 1.53 -4.90
N VAL A 140 5.31 2.49 -5.80
CA VAL A 140 6.05 2.62 -7.06
C VAL A 140 7.55 2.77 -6.81
N PHE A 141 7.96 3.67 -5.91
CA PHE A 141 9.38 3.87 -5.58
C PHE A 141 10.00 2.64 -4.91
N LEU A 142 9.24 1.94 -4.07
CA LEU A 142 9.67 0.70 -3.43
C LEU A 142 10.00 -0.38 -4.47
N GLU A 143 9.10 -0.62 -5.42
CA GLU A 143 9.30 -1.67 -6.43
C GLU A 143 10.40 -1.31 -7.43
N VAL A 144 10.55 -0.03 -7.79
CA VAL A 144 11.71 0.46 -8.58
C VAL A 144 13.03 0.23 -7.83
N GLY A 145 13.05 0.49 -6.52
CA GLY A 145 14.22 0.23 -5.69
C GLY A 145 14.61 -1.24 -5.63
N LYS A 146 13.62 -2.14 -5.43
CA LYS A 146 13.83 -3.59 -5.43
C LYS A 146 14.36 -4.09 -6.79
N MET A 147 13.71 -3.68 -7.89
CA MET A 147 14.17 -4.02 -9.24
C MET A 147 15.62 -3.57 -9.46
N SER A 148 15.95 -2.34 -9.09
CA SER A 148 17.31 -1.79 -9.21
C SER A 148 18.32 -2.61 -8.40
N LYS A 149 17.98 -3.01 -7.17
CA LYS A 149 18.84 -3.85 -6.32
C LYS A 149 19.08 -5.23 -6.95
N TYR A 150 18.04 -5.87 -7.48
CA TYR A 150 18.17 -7.20 -8.11
C TYR A 150 18.94 -7.16 -9.43
N SER A 151 18.91 -6.04 -10.16
CA SER A 151 19.73 -5.81 -11.36
C SER A 151 21.17 -5.38 -11.07
N GLY A 152 21.54 -5.16 -9.80
CA GLY A 152 22.87 -4.68 -9.41
C GLY A 152 23.09 -3.17 -9.62
N ALA A 153 22.04 -2.40 -9.92
CA ALA A 153 22.10 -0.95 -10.09
C ALA A 153 22.01 -0.25 -8.71
N GLU A 154 23.07 -0.34 -7.91
CA GLU A 154 23.06 0.10 -6.51
C GLU A 154 22.73 1.59 -6.34
N ALA A 155 23.25 2.46 -7.21
CA ALA A 155 22.96 3.89 -7.14
C ALA A 155 21.46 4.19 -7.34
N MET A 156 20.83 3.54 -8.32
CA MET A 156 19.39 3.68 -8.59
C MET A 156 18.55 3.08 -7.46
N ALA A 157 19.00 1.98 -6.88
CA ALA A 157 18.34 1.37 -5.73
C ALA A 157 18.38 2.33 -4.53
N SER A 158 19.54 2.91 -4.22
CA SER A 158 19.71 3.83 -3.07
C SER A 158 18.89 5.10 -3.26
N PHE A 159 18.90 5.67 -4.47
CA PHE A 159 18.06 6.82 -4.80
C PHE A 159 16.57 6.52 -4.65
N SER A 160 16.10 5.40 -5.21
CA SER A 160 14.69 4.99 -5.14
C SER A 160 14.25 4.70 -3.69
N PHE A 161 15.13 4.10 -2.87
CA PHE A 161 14.86 3.88 -1.46
C PHE A 161 14.69 5.19 -0.69
N ILE A 162 15.52 6.20 -0.95
CA ILE A 162 15.37 7.53 -0.32
C ILE A 162 14.03 8.16 -0.70
N LEU A 163 13.66 8.12 -1.99
CA LEU A 163 12.36 8.61 -2.46
C LEU A 163 11.18 7.86 -1.83
N PHE A 164 11.30 6.53 -1.69
CA PHE A 164 10.32 5.71 -1.00
C PHE A 164 10.14 6.14 0.46
N VAL A 165 11.22 6.33 1.20
CA VAL A 165 11.16 6.78 2.60
C VAL A 165 10.52 8.17 2.73
N ILE A 166 10.93 9.13 1.88
CA ILE A 166 10.36 10.49 1.89
C ILE A 166 8.87 10.46 1.56
N SER A 167 8.49 9.77 0.48
CA SER A 167 7.08 9.65 0.07
C SER A 167 6.23 8.94 1.12
N TRP A 168 6.75 7.93 1.82
CA TRP A 168 6.05 7.27 2.92
C TRP A 168 5.71 8.24 4.05
N VAL A 169 6.68 9.04 4.50
CA VAL A 169 6.46 10.02 5.58
C VAL A 169 5.43 11.06 5.17
N VAL A 170 5.60 11.62 3.97
CA VAL A 170 4.71 12.67 3.47
C VAL A 170 3.30 12.13 3.28
N LEU A 171 3.12 11.03 2.55
CA LEU A 171 1.80 10.55 2.14
C LEU A 171 1.09 9.79 3.27
N ARG A 172 1.76 8.82 3.90
CA ARG A 172 1.14 7.88 4.86
C ARG A 172 1.21 8.34 6.33
N LEU A 173 2.24 9.11 6.71
CA LEU A 173 2.38 9.60 8.10
C LEU A 173 1.98 11.06 8.28
N THR A 174 1.82 11.82 7.20
CA THR A 174 1.41 13.24 7.26
C THR A 174 0.05 13.45 6.60
N TYR A 175 -0.05 13.29 5.27
CA TYR A 175 -1.31 13.55 4.57
C TYR A 175 -2.47 12.66 5.04
N TYR A 176 -2.22 11.35 5.17
CA TYR A 176 -3.22 10.40 5.60
C TYR A 176 -3.83 10.73 6.99
N PRO A 177 -3.07 10.86 8.10
CA PRO A 177 -3.66 11.14 9.39
C PRO A 177 -4.23 12.56 9.52
N PHE A 178 -3.54 13.59 9.01
CA PHE A 178 -3.94 14.97 9.27
C PHE A 178 -5.10 15.46 8.39
N TRP A 179 -5.29 14.91 7.18
CA TRP A 179 -6.38 15.29 6.28
C TRP A 179 -7.45 14.21 6.18
N ILE A 180 -7.06 12.95 5.92
CA ILE A 180 -8.05 11.89 5.70
C ILE A 180 -8.69 11.47 7.02
N LEU A 181 -7.90 11.04 8.01
CA LEU A 181 -8.48 10.61 9.30
C LEU A 181 -9.21 11.76 9.99
N TRP A 182 -8.70 12.98 9.87
CA TRP A 182 -9.41 14.17 10.33
C TRP A 182 -10.79 14.28 9.68
N SER A 183 -10.86 14.18 8.36
CA SER A 183 -12.12 14.29 7.63
C SER A 183 -13.09 13.15 7.95
N THR A 184 -12.62 11.90 7.97
CA THR A 184 -13.45 10.74 8.25
C THR A 184 -13.85 10.62 9.72
N SER A 185 -13.15 11.28 10.64
CA SER A 185 -13.50 11.28 12.08
C SER A 185 -14.35 12.50 12.46
N TYR A 186 -14.00 13.69 11.99
CA TYR A 186 -14.63 14.94 12.43
C TYR A 186 -15.60 15.50 11.40
N GLU A 187 -15.17 15.72 10.16
CA GLU A 187 -16.01 16.39 9.16
C GLU A 187 -17.26 15.58 8.82
N VAL A 188 -17.15 14.25 8.74
CA VAL A 188 -18.32 13.39 8.47
C VAL A 188 -19.39 13.50 9.56
N VAL A 189 -18.99 13.58 10.84
CA VAL A 189 -19.91 13.68 11.98
C VAL A 189 -20.61 15.03 12.01
N MET A 190 -19.94 16.10 11.54
CA MET A 190 -20.53 17.42 11.40
C MET A 190 -21.54 17.50 10.24
N THR A 191 -21.41 16.63 9.24
CA THR A 191 -22.29 16.61 8.05
C THR A 191 -23.42 15.58 8.13
N LEU A 192 -23.30 14.58 9.00
CA LEU A 192 -24.28 13.51 9.14
C LEU A 192 -25.54 14.02 9.85
N ASP A 193 -26.68 13.91 9.15
CA ASP A 193 -27.99 14.02 9.78
C ASP A 193 -28.29 12.75 10.58
N LYS A 194 -28.08 12.83 11.89
CA LYS A 194 -28.24 11.72 12.83
C LYS A 194 -29.71 11.31 13.01
N ASP A 195 -30.63 12.23 12.75
CA ASP A 195 -32.06 11.97 12.91
C ASP A 195 -32.60 11.18 11.70
N LYS A 196 -32.05 11.44 10.51
CA LYS A 196 -32.38 10.70 9.29
C LYS A 196 -31.76 9.30 9.24
N HIS A 197 -30.58 9.10 9.81
CA HIS A 197 -29.84 7.82 9.78
C HIS A 197 -29.36 7.36 11.17
N PRO A 198 -30.26 6.99 12.08
CA PRO A 198 -29.93 6.77 13.50
C PRO A 198 -29.09 5.52 13.76
N VAL A 199 -29.14 4.50 12.89
CA VAL A 199 -28.49 3.19 13.11
C VAL A 199 -27.37 2.92 12.11
N GLU A 200 -27.64 3.02 10.81
CA GLU A 200 -26.68 2.67 9.76
C GLU A 200 -25.48 3.64 9.72
N GLY A 201 -25.74 4.94 9.91
CA GLY A 201 -24.71 5.98 9.90
C GLY A 201 -23.60 5.72 10.93
N PRO A 202 -23.93 5.59 12.23
CA PRO A 202 -22.95 5.30 13.28
C PRO A 202 -22.18 3.99 13.06
N ILE A 203 -22.85 2.92 12.64
CA ILE A 203 -22.18 1.62 12.40
C ILE A 203 -21.11 1.75 11.31
N TYR A 204 -21.47 2.33 10.17
CA TYR A 204 -20.52 2.55 9.08
C TYR A 204 -19.38 3.48 9.48
N TYR A 205 -19.68 4.54 10.23
CA TYR A 205 -18.69 5.47 10.76
C TYR A 205 -17.65 4.76 11.64
N TYR A 206 -18.09 4.02 12.67
CA TYR A 206 -17.17 3.39 13.63
C TYR A 206 -16.36 2.27 12.97
N LEU A 207 -17.00 1.44 12.14
CA LEU A 207 -16.33 0.34 11.48
C LEU A 207 -15.26 0.85 10.49
N PHE A 208 -15.61 1.84 9.67
CA PHE A 208 -14.68 2.41 8.68
C PHE A 208 -13.51 3.11 9.36
N ASN A 209 -13.75 3.99 10.34
CA ASN A 209 -12.67 4.69 11.03
C ASN A 209 -11.77 3.74 11.83
N THR A 210 -12.32 2.73 12.50
CA THR A 210 -11.50 1.74 13.23
C THR A 210 -10.49 1.07 12.29
N LEU A 211 -10.94 0.64 11.11
CA LEU A 211 -10.06 0.02 10.12
C LEU A 211 -9.01 1.01 9.57
N LEU A 212 -9.36 2.29 9.37
CA LEU A 212 -8.40 3.31 8.96
C LEU A 212 -7.34 3.60 10.05
N TYR A 213 -7.73 3.65 11.33
CA TYR A 213 -6.77 3.77 12.43
C TYR A 213 -5.89 2.52 12.54
N CYS A 214 -6.43 1.32 12.32
CA CYS A 214 -5.63 0.10 12.23
C CYS A 214 -4.59 0.20 11.10
N LEU A 215 -4.97 0.71 9.93
CA LEU A 215 -4.01 0.98 8.84
C LEU A 215 -2.91 1.95 9.27
N LEU A 216 -3.23 3.04 9.97
CA LEU A 216 -2.23 3.97 10.47
C LEU A 216 -1.22 3.28 11.40
N VAL A 217 -1.67 2.42 12.31
CA VAL A 217 -0.78 1.65 13.20
C VAL A 217 0.17 0.77 12.39
N LEU A 218 -0.32 0.13 11.34
CA LEU A 218 0.51 -0.66 10.43
C LEU A 218 1.52 0.24 9.69
N HIS A 219 1.13 1.44 9.26
CA HIS A 219 2.06 2.37 8.64
C HIS A 219 3.18 2.82 9.56
N ILE A 220 2.88 3.01 10.85
CA ILE A 220 3.88 3.32 11.88
C ILE A 220 4.80 2.11 12.10
N TYR A 221 4.26 0.89 12.12
CA TYR A 221 5.06 -0.33 12.22
C TYR A 221 6.10 -0.42 11.08
N TRP A 222 5.67 -0.29 9.83
CA TRP A 222 6.60 -0.32 8.69
C TRP A 222 7.57 0.86 8.68
N TRP A 223 7.12 2.05 9.12
CA TRP A 223 8.01 3.20 9.30
C TRP A 223 9.19 2.88 10.21
N VAL A 224 8.96 2.19 11.33
CA VAL A 224 10.05 1.76 12.23
C VAL A 224 11.04 0.85 11.50
N LEU A 225 10.57 -0.07 10.65
CA LEU A 225 11.43 -0.95 9.86
C LEU A 225 12.25 -0.17 8.81
N MET A 226 11.61 0.73 8.07
CA MET A 226 12.28 1.59 7.09
C MET A 226 13.30 2.50 7.75
N TYR A 227 12.99 3.08 8.89
CA TYR A 227 13.90 3.93 9.64
C TYR A 227 15.14 3.14 10.08
N ARG A 228 14.97 1.90 10.57
CA ARG A 228 16.10 1.00 10.89
C ARG A 228 16.96 0.72 9.66
N MET A 229 16.34 0.46 8.51
CA MET A 229 17.05 0.28 7.23
C MET A 229 17.81 1.53 6.80
N LEU A 230 17.21 2.71 6.93
CA LEU A 230 17.83 3.99 6.62
C LEU A 230 19.06 4.25 7.49
N VAL A 231 18.96 4.02 8.80
CA VAL A 231 20.10 4.15 9.72
C VAL A 231 21.23 3.22 9.33
N LYS A 232 20.93 1.94 9.01
CA LYS A 232 21.95 0.98 8.52
C LYS A 232 22.61 1.45 7.22
N GLN A 233 21.83 1.96 6.26
CA GLN A 233 22.36 2.47 5.00
C GLN A 233 23.27 3.69 5.20
N VAL A 234 22.93 4.61 6.12
CA VAL A 234 23.78 5.75 6.46
C VAL A 234 25.09 5.28 7.12
N GLN A 235 25.01 4.32 8.04
CA GLN A 235 26.19 3.73 8.68
C GLN A 235 27.10 3.00 7.67
N ALA A 236 26.52 2.35 6.66
CA ALA A 236 27.23 1.66 5.58
C ALA A 236 27.69 2.59 4.43
N ARG A 237 27.76 3.90 4.65
CA ARG A 237 28.15 4.93 3.64
C ARG A 237 27.34 4.86 2.33
N GLY A 238 26.04 4.57 2.44
CA GLY A 238 25.12 4.59 1.31
C GLY A 238 24.94 3.26 0.58
N GLN A 239 25.63 2.19 1.02
CA GLN A 239 25.34 0.83 0.55
C GLN A 239 24.01 0.36 1.13
N LEU A 240 23.10 -0.04 0.25
CA LEU A 240 21.83 -0.67 0.65
C LEU A 240 22.11 -2.06 1.24
N SER A 241 21.91 -2.19 2.56
CA SER A 241 21.90 -3.47 3.26
C SER A 241 20.68 -4.30 2.84
N ASP A 242 20.74 -5.61 3.06
CA ASP A 242 19.60 -6.49 2.80
C ASP A 242 18.38 -6.10 3.64
N ASP A 243 17.19 -6.41 3.11
CA ASP A 243 15.91 -6.11 3.75
C ASP A 243 15.87 -6.80 5.12
N VAL A 244 15.62 -6.05 6.19
CA VAL A 244 15.62 -6.59 7.57
C VAL A 244 14.55 -7.67 7.74
N ARG A 245 13.60 -7.75 6.80
CA ARG A 245 12.56 -8.77 6.77
C ARG A 245 12.98 -10.06 6.07
N SER A 246 14.07 -10.03 5.30
CA SER A 246 14.60 -11.17 4.53
C SER A 246 15.60 -12.05 5.29
N ASP A 247 16.04 -11.64 6.48
CA ASP A 247 16.99 -12.43 7.30
C ASP A 247 16.41 -13.80 7.75
N SER A 248 15.09 -14.01 7.69
CA SER A 248 14.45 -15.30 7.98
C SER A 248 14.30 -16.22 6.76
N GLU A 249 14.73 -15.81 5.56
CA GLU A 249 14.61 -16.61 4.33
C GLU A 249 15.60 -17.80 4.26
N GLY A 250 16.45 -17.99 5.27
CA GLY A 250 17.53 -18.99 5.26
C GLY A 250 17.30 -20.23 6.14
N GLU A 251 16.24 -20.28 6.96
CA GLU A 251 16.04 -21.41 7.90
C GLU A 251 15.17 -22.55 7.33
N ASP A 252 14.44 -22.33 6.24
CA ASP A 252 13.47 -23.31 5.71
C ASP A 252 13.93 -24.12 4.48
N GLU A 253 15.20 -24.02 4.05
CA GLU A 253 15.76 -24.81 2.92
C GLU A 253 16.68 -25.98 3.36
N HIS A 254 16.65 -26.38 4.65
CA HIS A 254 17.48 -27.48 5.18
C HIS A 254 16.72 -28.74 5.63
N GLU A 255 15.42 -28.84 5.37
CA GLU A 255 14.66 -30.08 5.55
C GLU A 255 14.03 -30.50 4.22
N ASP A 256 14.82 -31.17 3.37
CA ASP A 256 14.43 -32.30 2.48
C ASP A 256 15.66 -32.87 1.76
#